data_AF-C4JNG1-F1
#
_entry.id   AF-C4JNG1-F1
#
_cell.length_a   1.000
_cell.length_b   1.000
_cell.length_c   1.000
_cell.angle_alpha   90.00
_cell.angle_beta   90.00
_cell.angle_gamma   90.00
#
_symmetry.space_group_name_H-M   'P 1'
#
loop_
_entity.id
_entity.type
_entity.pdbx_description
1 polymer ?
#
loop_
_entity_poly.entity_id
_entity_poly.type
_entity_poly.pdbx_seq_one_letter_code
_entity_poly.pdbx_strand_id
1 'polypeptide(L)'
;MTKRKRGSTSEAGDSKNTNASEVAISFTSRKPEWAYLHLELVTQSPDAGSEPLDLLTAKTYLTTALSQFLGLSGTAIPIDILKLQLEELPTATASARRKTRNMLWIRVPHDDAAAVIAAAFAIRDGSRLEKALIHASPQ
;
A
#
# COMPACT_ATOMS: atom_id res chain seq x y z
N MET A 1 -65.46 -29.63 11.32
CA MET A 1 -64.63 -30.32 10.30
C MET A 1 -63.81 -29.27 9.57
N THR A 2 -62.51 -29.35 9.25
CA THR A 2 -61.46 -30.37 9.36
C THR A 2 -60.10 -29.70 9.08
N LYS A 3 -59.16 -29.88 10.02
CA LYS A 3 -57.69 -29.92 9.97
C LYS A 3 -56.98 -30.05 8.60
N ARG A 4 -55.93 -29.23 8.36
CA ARG A 4 -54.65 -29.52 7.62
C ARG A 4 -53.60 -28.50 8.12
N LYS A 5 -52.45 -28.76 8.77
CA LYS A 5 -51.35 -29.76 8.85
C LYS A 5 -50.20 -29.59 7.84
N ARG A 6 -48.98 -29.41 8.40
CA ARG A 6 -47.56 -29.51 7.93
C ARG A 6 -46.87 -28.12 7.83
N GLY A 7 -45.84 -27.75 8.61
CA GLY A 7 -44.57 -28.42 8.97
C GLY A 7 -43.47 -27.92 8.00
N SER A 8 -42.22 -27.54 8.30
CA SER A 8 -41.31 -27.68 9.46
C SER A 8 -40.02 -26.88 9.20
N THR A 9 -39.23 -26.56 10.25
CA THR A 9 -37.74 -26.34 10.31
C THR A 9 -37.11 -25.17 9.51
N SER A 10 -36.10 -24.43 9.95
CA SER A 10 -34.97 -24.73 10.87
C SER A 10 -34.24 -23.44 11.30
N GLU A 11 -33.64 -23.51 12.49
CA GLU A 11 -32.66 -22.59 13.09
C GLU A 11 -31.39 -22.43 12.23
N ALA A 12 -30.76 -21.25 12.26
CA ALA A 12 -29.30 -21.08 12.11
C ALA A 12 -28.89 -19.64 12.49
N GLY A 13 -27.85 -19.52 13.31
CA GLY A 13 -27.50 -18.33 14.08
C GLY A 13 -26.83 -17.18 13.33
N ASP A 14 -27.04 -15.98 13.87
CA ASP A 14 -26.38 -14.74 13.46
C ASP A 14 -24.97 -14.69 14.06
N SER A 15 -23.98 -15.16 13.32
CA SER A 15 -22.56 -14.95 13.62
C SER A 15 -22.11 -13.65 12.95
N LYS A 16 -22.24 -12.51 13.65
CA LYS A 16 -21.78 -11.23 13.11
C LYS A 16 -20.31 -10.96 13.44
N ASN A 17 -19.50 -11.27 12.44
CA ASN A 17 -18.05 -11.09 12.31
C ASN A 17 -17.56 -9.69 12.75
N THR A 18 -16.67 -9.65 13.74
CA THR A 18 -15.92 -8.45 14.15
C THR A 18 -14.84 -8.12 13.12
N ASN A 19 -15.23 -7.46 12.03
CA ASN A 19 -14.28 -6.74 11.20
C ASN A 19 -14.19 -5.32 11.75
N ALA A 20 -13.06 -5.00 12.38
CA ALA A 20 -12.70 -3.64 12.71
C ALA A 20 -12.75 -2.83 11.41
N SER A 21 -13.84 -2.08 11.23
CA SER A 21 -13.95 -1.09 10.17
C SER A 21 -12.86 -0.06 10.44
N GLU A 22 -11.84 -0.06 9.59
CA GLU A 22 -10.89 1.03 9.44
C GLU A 22 -11.70 2.33 9.41
N VAL A 23 -11.66 3.07 10.52
CA VAL A 23 -12.39 4.34 10.64
C VAL A 23 -11.67 5.30 9.72
N ALA A 24 -12.21 5.47 8.51
CA ALA A 24 -11.79 6.51 7.59
C ALA A 24 -12.15 7.88 8.20
N ILE A 25 -11.21 8.43 8.98
CA ILE A 25 -11.35 9.75 9.59
C ILE A 25 -11.17 10.77 8.46
N SER A 26 -12.27 11.26 7.88
CA SER A 26 -12.21 12.29 6.84
C SER A 26 -11.91 13.65 7.48
N PHE A 27 -10.63 13.99 7.59
CA PHE A 27 -10.19 15.32 8.01
C PHE A 27 -10.24 16.27 6.80
N THR A 28 -11.23 17.16 6.76
CA THR A 28 -11.38 18.13 5.65
C THR A 28 -10.50 19.37 5.90
N SER A 29 -9.18 19.19 5.87
CA SER A 29 -8.31 20.33 5.56
C SER A 29 -8.56 20.66 4.09
N ARG A 30 -9.22 21.78 3.80
CA ARG A 30 -9.85 22.04 2.48
C ARG A 30 -8.87 22.06 1.30
N LYS A 31 -7.56 22.12 1.56
CA LYS A 31 -6.49 21.91 0.57
C LYS A 31 -5.16 21.68 1.30
N PRO A 32 -4.79 20.44 1.65
CA PRO A 32 -3.48 20.20 2.26
C PRO A 32 -2.39 20.48 1.21
N GLU A 33 -1.34 21.20 1.58
CA GLU A 33 -0.22 21.49 0.66
C GLU A 33 0.57 20.21 0.31
N TRP A 34 0.64 19.27 1.25
CA TRP A 34 1.41 18.04 1.15
C TRP A 34 0.52 16.81 1.30
N ALA A 35 0.77 15.82 0.46
CA ALA A 35 0.25 14.47 0.57
C ALA A 35 1.35 13.52 1.08
N TYR A 36 0.96 12.61 1.98
CA TYR A 36 1.84 11.58 2.53
C TYR A 36 1.44 10.24 1.94
N LEU A 37 2.38 9.61 1.24
CA LEU A 37 2.16 8.33 0.58
C LEU A 37 2.95 7.24 1.30
N HIS A 38 2.24 6.17 1.65
CA HIS A 38 2.84 4.93 2.12
C HIS A 38 2.94 3.94 0.97
N LEU A 39 4.15 3.49 0.66
CA LEU A 39 4.49 2.64 -0.47
C LEU A 39 5.11 1.33 0.03
N GLU A 40 4.68 0.20 -0.52
CA GLU A 40 5.28 -1.13 -0.27
C GLU A 40 5.95 -1.62 -1.54
N LEU A 41 7.24 -1.93 -1.49
CA LEU A 41 7.98 -2.51 -2.62
C LEU A 41 7.73 -4.01 -2.70
N VAL A 42 7.13 -4.45 -3.81
CA VAL A 42 6.88 -5.87 -4.11
C VAL A 42 7.78 -6.29 -5.27
N THR A 43 8.77 -7.13 -4.99
CA THR A 43 9.62 -7.76 -6.01
C THR A 43 8.94 -9.02 -6.54
N GLN A 44 8.84 -9.17 -7.86
CA GLN A 44 8.15 -10.32 -8.49
C GLN A 44 9.01 -11.58 -8.53
N SER A 45 10.30 -11.49 -8.20
CA SER A 45 11.21 -12.63 -8.24
C SER A 45 11.24 -13.33 -6.88
N PRO A 46 10.63 -14.53 -6.74
CA PRO A 46 10.59 -15.26 -5.47
C PRO A 46 11.98 -15.73 -5.00
N ASP A 47 12.94 -15.81 -5.93
CA ASP A 47 14.33 -16.23 -5.68
C ASP A 47 15.29 -15.05 -5.45
N ALA A 48 14.85 -13.82 -5.70
CA ALA A 48 15.55 -12.65 -5.20
C ALA A 48 15.04 -12.40 -3.79
N GLY A 49 15.86 -12.71 -2.78
CA GLY A 49 15.56 -12.29 -1.42
C GLY A 49 15.30 -10.80 -1.45
N SER A 50 14.24 -10.36 -0.77
CA SER A 50 13.91 -8.94 -0.69
C SER A 50 15.02 -8.27 0.13
N GLU A 51 16.01 -7.76 -0.61
CA GLU A 51 17.14 -6.99 -0.10
C GLU A 51 16.59 -5.77 0.65
N PRO A 52 17.21 -5.36 1.76
CA PRO A 52 16.79 -4.16 2.47
C PRO A 52 16.78 -2.97 1.50
N LEU A 53 15.66 -2.27 1.42
CA LEU A 53 15.55 -1.09 0.57
C LEU A 53 16.34 0.07 1.19
N ASP A 54 17.38 0.51 0.49
CA ASP A 54 18.18 1.68 0.88
C ASP A 54 17.58 3.00 0.38
N LEU A 55 17.93 4.11 1.04
CA LEU A 55 17.46 5.46 0.68
C LEU A 55 17.83 5.87 -0.75
N LEU A 56 19.06 5.57 -1.17
CA LEU A 56 19.55 5.92 -2.49
C LEU A 56 18.82 5.11 -3.58
N THR A 57 18.64 3.82 -3.33
CA THR A 57 17.91 2.91 -4.22
C THR A 57 16.44 3.32 -4.33
N ALA A 58 15.79 3.63 -3.20
CA ALA A 58 14.42 4.14 -3.18
C ALA A 58 14.26 5.43 -3.99
N LYS A 59 15.17 6.40 -3.82
CA LYS A 59 15.17 7.63 -4.63
C LYS A 59 15.35 7.31 -6.11
N THR A 60 16.29 6.43 -6.44
CA THR A 60 16.57 6.04 -7.83
C THR A 60 15.33 5.42 -8.49
N TYR A 61 14.62 4.51 -7.79
CA TYR A 61 13.37 3.94 -8.28
C TYR A 61 12.27 4.99 -8.48
N LEU A 62 12.09 5.91 -7.54
CA LEU A 62 11.11 6.98 -7.70
C LEU A 62 11.46 7.91 -8.87
N THR A 63 12.72 8.37 -8.97
CA THR A 63 13.16 9.26 -10.04
C THR A 63 13.06 8.60 -11.41
N THR A 64 13.44 7.33 -11.53
CA THR A 64 13.32 6.58 -12.79
C THR A 64 11.86 6.38 -13.18
N ALA A 65 10.98 6.02 -12.24
CA ALA A 65 9.55 5.89 -12.47
C ALA A 65 8.93 7.18 -12.99
N LEU A 66 9.24 8.31 -12.34
CA LEU A 66 8.70 9.62 -12.70
C LEU A 66 9.24 10.10 -14.03
N SER A 67 10.52 9.85 -14.30
CA SER A 67 11.12 10.14 -15.60
C SER A 67 10.49 9.32 -16.72
N GLN A 68 10.18 8.05 -16.48
CA GLN A 68 9.52 7.18 -17.45
C GLN A 68 8.05 7.54 -17.68
N PHE A 69 7.32 7.95 -16.64
CA PHE A 69 5.90 8.24 -16.72
C PHE A 69 5.59 9.67 -17.17
N LEU A 70 6.35 10.66 -16.71
CA LEU A 70 6.11 12.10 -16.93
C LEU A 70 7.25 12.79 -17.69
N GLY A 71 8.31 12.07 -18.07
CA GLY A 71 9.49 12.67 -18.70
C GLY A 71 10.31 13.52 -17.72
N LEU A 72 11.02 14.52 -18.27
CA LEU A 72 11.88 15.42 -17.50
C LEU A 72 11.09 16.16 -16.40
N SER A 73 9.83 16.51 -16.65
CA SER A 73 8.97 17.22 -15.69
C SER A 73 8.72 16.41 -14.42
N GLY A 74 8.63 15.09 -14.51
CA GLY A 74 8.46 14.23 -13.34
C GLY A 74 9.63 14.29 -12.36
N THR A 75 10.83 14.59 -12.85
CA THR A 75 12.04 14.73 -12.02
C THR A 75 12.10 16.06 -11.26
N ALA A 76 11.27 17.03 -11.64
CA ALA A 76 11.16 18.32 -10.97
C ALA A 76 10.18 18.30 -9.77
N ILE A 77 9.42 17.22 -9.60
CA ILE A 77 8.48 17.06 -8.47
C ILE A 77 9.30 16.93 -7.18
N PRO A 78 9.08 17.81 -6.17
CA PRO A 78 9.80 17.72 -4.90
C PRO A 78 9.27 16.52 -4.10
N ILE A 79 10.13 15.53 -3.90
CA ILE A 79 9.80 14.31 -3.15
C ILE A 79 10.80 14.16 -2.01
N ASP A 80 10.28 14.02 -0.80
CA ASP A 80 11.10 13.72 0.36
C ASP A 80 10.71 12.40 0.98
N ILE A 81 11.73 11.60 1.28
CA ILE A 81 11.59 10.32 1.98
C ILE A 81 11.57 10.63 3.47
N LEU A 82 10.50 10.24 4.14
CA LEU A 82 10.30 10.45 5.57
C LEU A 82 10.81 9.27 6.38
N LYS A 83 10.53 8.05 5.89
CA LYS A 83 10.84 6.83 6.63
C LYS A 83 10.99 5.65 5.69
N LEU A 84 11.96 4.80 5.99
CA LEU A 84 12.10 3.46 5.45
C LEU A 84 11.96 2.46 6.58
N GLN A 85 11.17 1.40 6.36
CA GLN A 85 10.99 0.32 7.32
C GLN A 85 11.11 -1.02 6.60
N LEU A 86 11.88 -1.91 7.22
CA LEU A 86 11.94 -3.32 6.84
C LEU A 86 11.11 -4.10 7.84
N GLU A 87 10.02 -4.72 7.39
CA GLU A 87 9.19 -5.58 8.23
C GLU A 87 9.46 -7.06 7.88
N GLU A 88 9.95 -7.81 8.86
CA GLU A 88 10.14 -9.25 8.71
C GLU A 88 8.80 -9.97 8.97
N LEU A 89 8.24 -10.62 7.95
CA LEU A 89 7.03 -11.41 8.13
C LEU A 89 7.35 -12.72 8.86
N PRO A 90 6.54 -13.11 9.86
CA PRO A 90 6.70 -14.39 10.53
C PRO A 90 6.42 -15.53 9.54
N THR A 91 7.48 -16.19 9.09
CA THR A 91 7.38 -17.40 8.27
C THR A 91 7.05 -18.60 9.15
N ALA A 92 5.92 -19.26 8.87
CA ALA A 92 5.39 -20.41 9.62
C ALA A 92 6.23 -21.71 9.49
N THR A 93 7.39 -21.67 8.82
CA THR A 93 8.23 -22.86 8.60
C THR A 93 9.69 -22.43 8.58
N ALA A 94 10.53 -23.08 9.40
CA ALA A 94 11.96 -22.76 9.58
C ALA A 94 12.81 -22.89 8.29
N SER A 95 12.27 -23.49 7.24
CA SER A 95 12.92 -23.68 5.94
C SER A 95 12.43 -22.71 4.85
N ALA A 96 11.42 -21.87 5.13
CA ALA A 96 10.94 -20.88 4.17
C ALA A 96 11.82 -19.63 4.27
N ARG A 97 12.32 -19.15 3.12
CA ARG A 97 13.10 -17.91 3.03
C ARG A 97 12.34 -16.78 3.74
N ARG A 98 13.01 -16.08 4.67
CA ARG A 98 12.44 -14.95 5.42
C ARG A 98 11.85 -13.95 4.43
N LYS A 99 10.53 -13.76 4.47
CA LYS A 99 9.84 -12.79 3.61
C LYS A 99 9.91 -11.43 4.28
N THR A 100 10.56 -10.48 3.65
CA THR A 100 10.68 -9.10 4.15
C THR A 100 9.85 -8.16 3.28
N ARG A 101 9.14 -7.22 3.93
CA ARG A 101 8.45 -6.12 3.28
C ARG A 101 9.26 -4.85 3.43
N ASN A 102 9.48 -4.18 2.31
CA ASN A 102 10.11 -2.88 2.25
C ASN A 102 9.01 -1.82 2.19
N MET A 103 8.85 -1.06 3.27
CA MET A 103 7.88 0.02 3.40
C MET A 103 8.58 1.39 3.32
N LEU A 104 7.99 2.31 2.58
CA LEU A 104 8.53 3.62 2.28
C LEU A 104 7.44 4.68 2.49
N TRP A 105 7.76 5.71 3.26
CA TRP A 105 6.91 6.88 3.47
C TRP A 105 7.52 8.07 2.74
N ILE A 106 6.74 8.68 1.84
CA ILE A 106 7.15 9.90 1.12
C ILE A 106 6.15 11.03 1.34
N ARG A 107 6.65 12.26 1.33
CA ARG A 107 5.82 13.46 1.13
C ARG A 107 5.99 13.98 -0.29
N VAL A 108 4.88 14.42 -0.85
CA VAL A 108 4.80 15.02 -2.19
C VAL A 108 3.77 16.15 -2.18
N PRO A 109 3.87 17.16 -3.07
CA PRO A 109 2.81 18.15 -3.25
C PRO A 109 1.49 17.45 -3.53
N HIS A 110 0.40 17.93 -2.92
CA HIS A 110 -0.90 17.29 -3.07
C HIS A 110 -1.35 17.23 -4.54
N ASP A 111 -1.07 18.28 -5.32
CA ASP A 111 -1.44 18.36 -6.73
C ASP A 111 -0.70 17.31 -7.59
N ASP A 112 0.49 16.87 -7.17
CA ASP A 112 1.32 15.87 -7.86
C ASP A 112 1.10 14.44 -7.34
N ALA A 113 0.37 14.26 -6.23
CA ALA A 113 0.23 12.97 -5.56
C ALA A 113 -0.33 11.88 -6.49
N ALA A 114 -1.36 12.21 -7.28
CA ALA A 114 -1.96 11.28 -8.22
C ALA A 114 -0.97 10.83 -9.32
N ALA A 115 -0.13 11.76 -9.79
CA ALA A 115 0.86 11.47 -10.81
C ALA A 115 2.00 10.61 -10.25
N VAL A 116 2.43 10.87 -9.02
CA VAL A 116 3.46 10.06 -8.32
C VAL A 116 2.96 8.64 -8.08
N ILE A 117 1.70 8.48 -7.65
CA ILE A 117 1.06 7.17 -7.52
C ILE A 117 1.10 6.47 -8.88
N ALA A 118 0.51 7.07 -9.92
CA ALA A 118 0.45 6.45 -11.24
C ALA A 118 1.84 6.03 -11.78
N ALA A 119 2.85 6.90 -11.62
CA ALA A 119 4.22 6.60 -12.01
C ALA A 119 4.80 5.38 -11.26
N ALA A 120 4.62 5.33 -9.94
CA ALA A 120 5.12 4.25 -9.10
C ALA A 120 4.51 2.88 -9.45
N PHE A 121 3.23 2.84 -9.83
CA PHE A 121 2.56 1.61 -10.29
C PHE A 121 2.90 1.24 -11.74
N ALA A 122 3.31 2.21 -12.55
CA ALA A 122 3.63 2.01 -13.96
C ALA A 122 5.04 1.44 -14.20
N ILE A 123 5.90 1.38 -13.17
CA ILE A 123 7.26 0.84 -13.28
C ILE A 123 7.19 -0.59 -13.84
N ARG A 124 7.82 -0.77 -15.01
CA ARG A 124 7.85 -2.03 -15.76
C ARG A 124 9.15 -2.80 -15.55
N ASP A 125 9.76 -2.65 -14.38
CA ASP A 125 11.03 -3.27 -14.03
C ASP A 125 10.84 -4.24 -12.85
N GLY A 126 10.12 -5.35 -13.08
CA GLY A 126 10.00 -6.52 -12.19
C GLY A 126 9.58 -6.30 -10.72
N SER A 127 9.30 -5.06 -10.32
CA SER A 127 9.17 -4.60 -8.94
C SER A 127 8.05 -3.56 -8.93
N ARG A 128 6.88 -3.96 -8.44
CA ARG A 128 5.67 -3.11 -8.47
C ARG A 128 5.35 -2.64 -7.05
N LEU A 129 4.98 -1.39 -6.88
CA LEU A 129 4.41 -0.94 -5.60
C LEU A 129 2.91 -1.26 -5.65
N GLU A 130 2.37 -2.06 -4.72
CA GLU A 130 0.96 -2.51 -4.78
C GLU A 130 0.01 -1.64 -3.93
N LYS A 131 0.55 -0.84 -3.02
CA LYS A 131 -0.24 -0.03 -2.10
C LYS A 131 0.34 1.37 -2.08
N ALA A 132 -0.49 2.34 -2.49
CA ALA A 132 -0.32 3.75 -2.18
C ALA A 132 -1.58 4.19 -1.44
N LEU A 133 -1.47 4.37 -0.13
CA LEU A 133 -2.53 4.90 0.69
C LEU A 133 -2.15 6.31 1.13
N ILE A 134 -3.01 7.27 0.82
CA ILE A 134 -2.91 8.65 1.31
C ILE A 134 -3.23 8.60 2.80
N HIS A 135 -2.22 8.75 3.65
CA HIS A 135 -2.38 8.77 5.10
C HIS A 135 -2.27 10.19 5.63
N ALA A 136 -2.99 10.49 6.71
CA ALA A 136 -2.62 11.60 7.58
C ALA A 136 -1.36 11.19 8.36
N SER A 137 -0.42 12.12 8.50
CA SER A 137 0.90 11.94 9.15
C SER A 137 0.86 11.00 10.36
N PRO A 138 1.70 9.95 10.45
CA PRO A 138 1.91 9.25 11.70
C PRO A 138 2.73 10.17 12.63
N GLN A 139 2.13 10.54 13.76
CA GLN A 139 2.85 11.12 14.91
C GLN A 139 3.63 10.00 15.62
#